data_AF-A0A379ABW3-F1
#
_entry.id   AF-A0A379ABW3-F1
#
_cell.length_a   1.000
_cell.length_b   1.000
_cell.length_c   1.000
_cell.angle_alpha   90.00
_cell.angle_beta   90.00
_cell.angle_gamma   90.00
#
_symmetry.space_group_name_H-M   'P 1'
#
loop_
_entity.id
_entity.type
_entity.pdbx_description
1 polymer ?
#
loop_
_entity_poly.entity_id
_entity_poly.type
_entity_poly.pdbx_seq_one_letter_code
_entity_poly.pdbx_strand_id
1 'polypeptide(L)'
;MLVSTFAAFEEYQRSEAWTWEHQALVRARVVFGAAALGERFSVIRQAILSLPRAAEALQTEVREMREKMRAHLSNKHKGRWDIKADAGGITDIEFIAQYLVLRYAAEQPELTRWSDNVRIFELMAKYHKMPADEAQALTQAYVTLRDALHHRALQEQPGHVEPEAYAAERQTVLSSWQRWLITPASILA
;
A
#
# COMPACT_ATOMS: atom_id res chain seq x y z
N MET A 1 -1.33 7.10 -24.01
CA MET A 1 -2.75 6.99 -24.43
C MET A 1 -3.60 7.69 -23.37
N LEU A 2 -4.61 8.48 -23.75
CA LEU A 2 -5.37 9.31 -22.79
C LEU A 2 -6.66 8.64 -22.27
N VAL A 3 -7.26 7.77 -23.07
CA VAL A 3 -8.46 6.98 -22.73
C VAL A 3 -8.29 5.57 -23.31
N SER A 4 -8.70 4.54 -22.58
CA SER A 4 -8.61 3.14 -22.98
C SER A 4 -9.98 2.47 -22.89
N THR A 5 -10.28 1.53 -23.80
CA THR A 5 -11.43 0.65 -23.65
C THR A 5 -11.19 -0.35 -22.51
N PHE A 6 -12.25 -0.93 -21.95
CA PHE A 6 -12.10 -1.97 -20.92
C PHE A 6 -11.31 -3.19 -21.39
N ALA A 7 -11.51 -3.61 -22.63
CA ALA A 7 -10.77 -4.74 -23.20
C ALA A 7 -9.27 -4.44 -23.29
N ALA A 8 -8.90 -3.25 -23.80
CA ALA A 8 -7.51 -2.84 -23.88
C ALA A 8 -6.88 -2.65 -22.49
N PHE A 9 -7.63 -2.09 -21.54
CA PHE A 9 -7.17 -1.93 -20.16
C PHE A 9 -6.94 -3.29 -19.48
N GLU A 10 -7.87 -4.25 -19.62
CA GLU A 10 -7.71 -5.58 -19.05
C GLU A 10 -6.53 -6.33 -19.67
N GLU A 11 -6.42 -6.34 -20.99
CA GLU A 11 -5.32 -7.00 -21.70
C GLU A 11 -3.96 -6.44 -21.25
N TYR A 12 -3.83 -5.11 -21.21
CA TYR A 12 -2.63 -4.45 -20.73
C TYR A 12 -2.27 -4.85 -19.30
N GLN A 13 -3.26 -4.83 -18.39
CA GLN A 13 -3.05 -5.20 -16.99
C GLN A 13 -2.65 -6.66 -16.80
N ARG A 14 -3.06 -7.57 -17.70
CA ARG A 14 -2.70 -8.99 -17.64
C ARG A 14 -1.32 -9.29 -18.24
N SER A 15 -1.00 -8.63 -19.35
CA SER A 15 0.08 -9.07 -20.24
C SER A 15 1.31 -8.17 -20.19
N GLU A 16 1.16 -6.89 -19.84
CA GLU A 16 2.24 -5.90 -19.95
C GLU A 16 2.54 -5.15 -18.66
N ALA A 17 1.55 -5.02 -17.76
CA ALA A 17 1.69 -4.21 -16.56
C ALA A 17 2.70 -4.78 -15.56
N TRP A 18 3.55 -3.91 -15.03
CA TRP A 18 4.53 -4.26 -14.01
C TRP A 18 3.89 -4.41 -12.62
N THR A 19 4.55 -5.11 -11.70
CA THR A 19 4.06 -5.28 -10.31
C THR A 19 3.74 -3.96 -9.60
N TRP A 20 4.55 -2.91 -9.83
CA TRP A 20 4.28 -1.59 -9.25
C TRP A 20 2.99 -0.94 -9.79
N GLU A 21 2.57 -1.28 -11.01
CA GLU A 21 1.29 -0.83 -11.57
C GLU A 21 0.13 -1.57 -10.93
N HIS A 22 0.29 -2.87 -10.65
CA HIS A 22 -0.69 -3.62 -9.85
C HIS A 22 -0.76 -3.09 -8.41
N GLN A 23 0.36 -2.68 -7.81
CA GLN A 23 0.36 -1.98 -6.51
C GLN A 23 -0.46 -0.67 -6.59
N ALA A 24 -0.28 0.13 -7.64
CA ALA A 24 -1.08 1.33 -7.85
C ALA A 24 -2.57 0.99 -8.06
N LEU A 25 -2.88 -0.10 -8.76
CA LEU A 25 -4.23 -0.58 -9.01
C LEU A 25 -4.96 -0.98 -7.71
N VAL A 26 -4.26 -1.43 -6.67
CA VAL A 26 -4.85 -1.67 -5.33
C VAL A 26 -5.55 -0.41 -4.81
N ARG A 27 -5.03 0.78 -5.09
CA ARG A 27 -5.61 2.05 -4.64
C ARG A 27 -6.69 2.60 -5.59
N ALA A 28 -6.73 2.12 -6.82
CA ALA A 28 -7.65 2.62 -7.84
C ALA A 28 -9.10 2.29 -7.51
N ARG A 29 -10.00 3.24 -7.79
CA ARG A 29 -11.45 3.10 -7.70
C ARG A 29 -12.12 4.04 -8.68
N VAL A 30 -13.33 3.70 -9.10
CA VAL A 30 -14.14 4.61 -9.91
C VAL A 30 -14.56 5.81 -9.05
N VAL A 31 -14.34 7.01 -9.57
CA VAL A 31 -14.73 8.29 -8.94
C VAL A 31 -15.82 9.02 -9.72
N PHE A 32 -16.03 8.63 -10.98
CA PHE A 32 -17.03 9.19 -11.88
C PHE A 32 -17.36 8.17 -12.98
N GLY A 33 -18.63 8.11 -13.39
CA GLY A 33 -19.11 7.24 -14.46
C GLY A 33 -20.44 6.56 -14.13
N ALA A 34 -21.05 5.94 -15.13
CA ALA A 34 -22.27 5.16 -14.94
C ALA A 34 -22.01 3.91 -14.07
N ALA A 35 -22.98 3.51 -13.26
CA ALA A 35 -22.88 2.39 -12.32
C ALA A 35 -22.39 1.10 -13.00
N ALA A 36 -22.96 0.75 -14.17
CA ALA A 36 -22.56 -0.43 -14.94
C ALA A 36 -21.08 -0.42 -15.37
N LEU A 37 -20.49 0.77 -15.64
CA LEU A 37 -19.06 0.88 -15.93
C LEU A 37 -18.24 0.70 -14.65
N GLY A 38 -18.73 1.19 -13.51
CA GLY A 38 -18.14 0.97 -12.19
C GLY A 38 -18.07 -0.50 -11.79
N GLU A 39 -19.14 -1.25 -12.04
CA GLU A 39 -19.20 -2.70 -11.82
C GLU A 39 -18.20 -3.42 -12.73
N ARG A 40 -18.15 -3.07 -14.02
CA ARG A 40 -17.22 -3.67 -14.98
C ARG A 40 -15.75 -3.42 -14.59
N PHE A 41 -15.41 -2.20 -14.17
CA PHE A 41 -14.08 -1.90 -13.65
C PHE A 41 -13.75 -2.73 -12.41
N SER A 42 -14.70 -2.84 -11.47
CA SER A 42 -14.51 -3.59 -10.23
C SER A 42 -14.21 -5.07 -10.48
N VAL A 43 -14.92 -5.70 -11.44
CA VAL A 43 -14.66 -7.09 -11.86
C VAL A 43 -13.25 -7.24 -12.42
N ILE A 44 -12.84 -6.37 -13.34
CA ILE A 44 -11.49 -6.42 -13.92
C ILE A 44 -10.44 -6.22 -12.82
N ARG A 45 -10.58 -5.18 -12.00
CA ARG A 45 -9.65 -4.90 -10.91
C ARG A 45 -9.54 -6.08 -9.95
N GLN A 46 -10.65 -6.69 -9.53
CA GLN A 46 -10.62 -7.88 -8.67
C GLN A 46 -9.86 -9.02 -9.35
N ALA A 47 -10.12 -9.29 -10.62
CA ALA A 47 -9.45 -10.36 -11.37
C ALA A 47 -7.93 -10.14 -11.49
N ILE A 48 -7.48 -8.91 -11.74
CA ILE A 48 -6.04 -8.58 -11.82
C ILE A 48 -5.36 -8.69 -10.45
N LEU A 49 -5.99 -8.14 -9.41
CA LEU A 49 -5.42 -8.18 -8.06
C LEU A 49 -5.36 -9.61 -7.52
N SER A 50 -6.30 -10.48 -7.93
CA SER A 50 -6.37 -11.88 -7.49
C SER A 50 -5.56 -12.87 -8.36
N LEU A 51 -4.69 -12.38 -9.25
CA LEU A 51 -3.75 -13.24 -9.96
C LEU A 51 -2.81 -13.97 -8.98
N PRO A 52 -2.51 -15.27 -9.20
CA PRO A 52 -1.55 -15.99 -8.37
C PRO A 52 -0.15 -15.42 -8.56
N ARG A 53 0.59 -15.25 -7.46
CA ARG A 53 1.95 -14.69 -7.47
C ARG A 53 2.86 -15.53 -6.58
N ALA A 54 4.11 -15.73 -7.01
CA ALA A 54 5.12 -16.34 -6.15
C ALA A 54 5.48 -15.37 -5.01
N ALA A 55 5.24 -15.80 -3.76
CA ALA A 55 5.27 -14.90 -2.60
C ALA A 55 6.64 -14.21 -2.39
N GLU A 56 7.74 -14.94 -2.59
CA GLU A 56 9.10 -14.41 -2.42
C GLU A 56 9.50 -13.44 -3.54
N ALA A 57 9.10 -13.72 -4.78
CA ALA A 57 9.32 -12.82 -5.91
C ALA A 57 8.55 -11.50 -5.72
N LEU A 58 7.25 -11.57 -5.42
CA LEU A 58 6.43 -10.40 -5.13
C LEU A 58 6.99 -9.58 -3.96
N GLN A 59 7.40 -10.23 -2.87
CA GLN A 59 7.99 -9.56 -1.71
C GLN A 59 9.25 -8.77 -2.10
N THR A 60 10.12 -9.39 -2.90
CA THR A 60 11.36 -8.78 -3.38
C THR A 60 11.08 -7.58 -4.29
N GLU A 61 10.20 -7.74 -5.28
CA GLU A 61 9.82 -6.65 -6.20
C GLU A 61 9.26 -5.43 -5.46
N VAL A 62 8.37 -5.65 -4.49
CA VAL A 62 7.78 -4.56 -3.69
C VAL A 62 8.84 -3.86 -2.83
N ARG A 63 9.73 -4.63 -2.19
CA ARG A 63 10.82 -4.07 -1.37
C ARG A 63 11.78 -3.24 -2.21
N GLU A 64 12.28 -3.79 -3.31
CA GLU A 64 13.24 -3.12 -4.19
C GLU A 64 12.65 -1.83 -4.79
N MET A 65 11.39 -1.87 -5.22
CA MET A 65 10.69 -0.68 -5.68
C MET A 65 10.62 0.39 -4.58
N ARG A 66 10.30 0.00 -3.34
CA ARG A 66 10.23 0.95 -2.22
C ARG A 66 11.58 1.58 -1.91
N GLU A 67 12.65 0.79 -1.91
CA GLU A 67 14.02 1.25 -1.65
C GLU A 67 14.47 2.23 -2.73
N LYS A 68 14.20 1.90 -4.01
CA LYS A 68 14.44 2.80 -5.13
C LYS A 68 13.69 4.12 -4.97
N MET A 69 12.40 4.08 -4.62
CA MET A 69 11.63 5.30 -4.35
C MET A 69 12.19 6.10 -3.17
N ARG A 70 12.61 5.42 -2.08
CA ARG A 70 13.21 6.08 -0.91
C ARG A 70 14.46 6.83 -1.31
N ALA A 71 15.37 6.22 -2.08
CA ALA A 71 16.61 6.85 -2.50
C ALA A 71 16.41 8.17 -3.30
N HIS A 72 15.29 8.31 -4.02
CA HIS A 72 14.99 9.51 -4.79
C HIS A 72 14.18 10.57 -4.03
N LEU A 73 13.39 10.15 -3.03
CA LEU A 73 12.42 11.02 -2.33
C LEU A 73 12.84 11.40 -0.91
N SER A 74 13.57 10.51 -0.22
CA SER A 74 14.05 10.68 1.15
C SER A 74 15.28 11.59 1.22
N ASN A 75 15.56 12.09 2.42
CA ASN A 75 16.87 12.65 2.78
C ASN A 75 17.28 13.97 2.07
N LYS A 76 16.30 14.75 1.59
CA LYS A 76 16.54 16.11 1.07
C LYS A 76 16.94 17.11 2.17
N HIS A 77 16.66 16.78 3.43
CA HIS A 77 16.89 17.66 4.59
C HIS A 77 17.59 16.87 5.70
N LYS A 78 18.92 17.00 5.78
CA LYS A 78 19.74 16.36 6.82
C LYS A 78 19.21 16.72 8.22
N GLY A 79 19.08 15.72 9.09
CA GLY A 79 18.62 15.90 10.47
C GLY A 79 17.11 16.07 10.61
N ARG A 80 16.32 15.72 9.59
CA ARG A 80 14.85 15.72 9.65
C ARG A 80 14.31 14.36 9.22
N TRP A 81 13.09 14.05 9.65
CA TRP A 81 12.34 12.86 9.22
C TRP A 81 11.12 13.28 8.41
N ASP A 82 11.00 12.80 7.18
CA ASP A 82 9.83 13.02 6.31
C ASP A 82 8.70 12.04 6.65
N ILE A 83 7.56 12.58 7.06
CA ILE A 83 6.40 11.80 7.54
C ILE A 83 5.90 10.81 6.47
N LYS A 84 6.09 11.13 5.19
CA LYS A 84 5.61 10.33 4.07
C LYS A 84 6.69 9.42 3.51
N ALA A 85 7.85 9.98 3.18
CA ALA A 85 8.84 9.35 2.32
C ALA A 85 9.88 8.51 3.07
N ASP A 86 10.13 8.77 4.35
CA ASP A 86 11.17 8.10 5.11
C ASP A 86 10.70 6.76 5.69
N ALA A 87 11.64 5.98 6.22
CA ALA A 87 11.37 4.69 6.83
C ALA A 87 10.46 4.85 8.07
N GLY A 88 9.46 3.99 8.18
CA GLY A 88 8.40 4.09 9.19
C GLY A 88 7.31 5.11 8.86
N GLY A 89 7.36 5.72 7.68
CA GLY A 89 6.41 6.74 7.23
C GLY A 89 5.20 6.17 6.49
N ILE A 90 4.32 7.06 6.01
CA ILE A 90 3.06 6.70 5.33
C ILE A 90 3.29 5.81 4.12
N THR A 91 4.35 6.04 3.33
CA THR A 91 4.60 5.24 2.11
C THR A 91 4.94 3.79 2.47
N ASP A 92 5.60 3.52 3.60
CA ASP A 92 5.86 2.14 4.04
C ASP A 92 4.55 1.42 4.36
N ILE A 93 3.60 2.10 5.02
CA ILE A 93 2.26 1.56 5.31
C ILE A 93 1.50 1.26 4.01
N GLU A 94 1.51 2.19 3.05
CA GLU A 94 0.86 1.99 1.75
C GLU A 94 1.42 0.75 1.02
N PHE A 95 2.75 0.57 1.05
CA PHE A 95 3.42 -0.58 0.44
C PHE A 95 3.08 -1.89 1.13
N ILE A 96 2.99 -1.91 2.47
CA ILE A 96 2.55 -3.09 3.23
C ILE A 96 1.12 -3.47 2.83
N ALA A 97 0.20 -2.51 2.80
CA ALA A 97 -1.19 -2.76 2.39
C ALA A 97 -1.30 -3.32 0.96
N GLN A 98 -0.57 -2.71 0.01
CA GLN A 98 -0.54 -3.15 -1.39
C GLN A 98 0.03 -4.56 -1.53
N TYR A 99 1.16 -4.84 -0.87
CA TYR A 99 1.78 -6.17 -0.87
C TYR A 99 0.82 -7.23 -0.37
N LEU A 100 0.17 -7.00 0.78
CA LEU A 100 -0.73 -7.97 1.39
C LEU A 100 -1.93 -8.27 0.50
N VAL A 101 -2.50 -7.26 -0.17
CA VAL A 101 -3.57 -7.47 -1.15
C VAL A 101 -3.07 -8.34 -2.31
N LEU A 102 -1.94 -7.99 -2.94
CA LEU A 102 -1.40 -8.74 -4.07
C LEU A 102 -0.97 -10.17 -3.71
N ARG A 103 -0.55 -10.38 -2.46
CA ARG A 103 -0.14 -11.69 -1.93
C ARG A 103 -1.33 -12.61 -1.69
N TYR A 104 -2.38 -12.09 -1.07
CA TYR A 104 -3.47 -12.94 -0.53
C TYR A 104 -4.77 -12.87 -1.33
N ALA A 105 -4.95 -11.94 -2.27
CA ALA A 105 -6.20 -11.81 -3.01
C ALA A 105 -6.54 -13.02 -3.89
N ALA A 106 -5.54 -13.78 -4.35
CA ALA A 106 -5.77 -15.02 -5.09
C ALA A 106 -6.51 -16.08 -4.24
N GLU A 107 -6.22 -16.13 -2.93
CA GLU A 107 -6.87 -17.02 -1.96
C GLU A 107 -8.14 -16.41 -1.37
N GLN A 108 -8.17 -15.09 -1.20
CA GLN A 108 -9.26 -14.34 -0.58
C GLN A 108 -9.62 -13.09 -1.41
N PRO A 109 -10.41 -13.23 -2.49
CA PRO A 109 -10.73 -12.12 -3.40
C PRO A 109 -11.43 -10.93 -2.74
N GLU A 110 -12.09 -11.12 -1.59
CA GLU A 110 -12.75 -10.09 -0.79
C GLU A 110 -11.77 -9.03 -0.27
N LEU A 111 -10.47 -9.35 -0.17
CA LEU A 111 -9.41 -8.39 0.16
C LEU A 111 -9.31 -7.24 -0.86
N THR A 112 -9.86 -7.42 -2.06
CA THR A 112 -9.89 -6.39 -3.10
C THR A 112 -11.05 -5.40 -2.94
N ARG A 113 -11.99 -5.61 -2.00
CA ARG A 113 -13.22 -4.82 -1.89
C ARG A 113 -12.97 -3.32 -1.69
N TRP A 114 -11.98 -2.97 -0.88
CA TRP A 114 -11.64 -1.59 -0.56
C TRP A 114 -10.28 -1.20 -1.16
N SER A 115 -10.04 0.11 -1.28
CA SER A 115 -8.83 0.65 -1.91
C SER A 115 -8.04 1.63 -1.04
N ASP A 116 -8.48 1.84 0.21
CA ASP A 116 -7.80 2.64 1.24
C ASP A 116 -7.21 1.75 2.35
N ASN A 117 -6.12 2.23 2.94
CA ASN A 117 -5.31 1.47 3.89
C ASN A 117 -6.10 0.99 5.11
N VAL A 118 -6.95 1.86 5.69
CA VAL A 118 -7.73 1.57 6.91
C VAL A 118 -8.61 0.34 6.69
N ARG A 119 -9.43 0.37 5.64
CA ARG A 119 -10.34 -0.74 5.35
C ARG A 119 -9.62 -1.96 4.75
N ILE A 120 -8.45 -1.79 4.13
CA ILE A 120 -7.59 -2.91 3.75
C ILE A 120 -7.11 -3.67 5.00
N PHE A 121 -6.57 -2.97 6.00
CA PHE A 121 -6.10 -3.63 7.23
C PHE A 121 -7.24 -4.25 8.03
N GLU A 122 -8.42 -3.62 8.06
CA GLU A 122 -9.63 -4.23 8.62
C GLU A 122 -9.95 -5.58 7.97
N LEU A 123 -9.87 -5.67 6.63
CA LEU A 123 -10.09 -6.92 5.92
C LEU A 123 -8.96 -7.94 6.17
N MET A 124 -7.70 -7.51 6.28
CA MET A 124 -6.59 -8.40 6.61
C MET A 124 -6.78 -9.05 7.98
N ALA A 125 -7.23 -8.28 8.98
CA ALA A 125 -7.59 -8.81 10.29
C ALA A 125 -8.80 -9.74 10.24
N LYS A 126 -9.87 -9.32 9.55
CA LYS A 126 -11.11 -10.08 9.41
C LYS A 126 -10.88 -11.47 8.82
N TYR A 127 -10.00 -11.59 7.82
CA TYR A 127 -9.67 -12.85 7.15
C TYR A 127 -8.39 -13.51 7.71
N HIS A 128 -7.93 -13.09 8.89
CA HIS A 128 -6.80 -13.68 9.61
C HIS A 128 -5.48 -13.72 8.81
N LYS A 129 -5.31 -12.81 7.83
CA LYS A 129 -4.04 -12.63 7.10
C LYS A 129 -3.05 -11.74 7.87
N MET A 130 -3.54 -10.99 8.85
CA MET A 130 -2.74 -10.18 9.78
C MET A 130 -3.37 -10.26 11.18
N PRO A 131 -2.59 -10.30 12.26
CA PRO A 131 -3.12 -10.16 13.62
C PRO A 131 -3.92 -8.87 13.80
N ALA A 132 -5.04 -8.93 14.53
CA ALA A 132 -5.95 -7.79 14.67
C ALA A 132 -5.31 -6.59 15.38
N ASP A 133 -4.44 -6.85 16.36
CA ASP A 133 -3.66 -5.85 17.07
C ASP A 133 -2.66 -5.14 16.14
N GLU A 134 -1.95 -5.88 15.27
CA GLU A 134 -1.06 -5.30 14.27
C GLU A 134 -1.83 -4.44 13.25
N ALA A 135 -2.96 -4.93 12.75
CA ALA A 135 -3.81 -4.21 11.81
C ALA A 135 -4.34 -2.88 12.42
N GLN A 136 -4.76 -2.93 13.69
CA GLN A 136 -5.20 -1.74 14.42
C GLN A 136 -4.04 -0.76 14.66
N ALA A 137 -2.87 -1.25 15.03
CA ALA A 137 -1.69 -0.42 15.27
C ALA A 137 -1.21 0.29 13.99
N LEU A 138 -1.17 -0.41 12.86
CA LEU A 138 -0.86 0.19 11.55
C LEU A 138 -1.92 1.21 11.11
N THR A 139 -3.20 0.92 11.37
CA THR A 139 -4.30 1.85 11.10
C THR A 139 -4.14 3.13 11.90
N GLN A 140 -3.85 3.01 13.20
CA GLN A 140 -3.64 4.17 14.07
C GLN A 140 -2.42 4.98 13.65
N ALA A 141 -1.29 4.32 13.36
CA ALA A 141 -0.10 4.99 12.84
C ALA A 141 -0.40 5.76 11.54
N TYR A 142 -1.13 5.13 10.60
CA TYR A 142 -1.51 5.79 9.34
C TYR A 142 -2.36 7.04 9.57
N VAL A 143 -3.40 6.95 10.40
CA VAL A 143 -4.29 8.09 10.69
C VAL A 143 -3.51 9.20 11.38
N THR A 144 -2.73 8.89 12.43
CA THR A 144 -1.90 9.87 13.14
C THR A 144 -0.96 10.62 12.19
N LEU A 145 -0.20 9.89 11.36
CA LEU A 145 0.78 10.49 10.46
C LEU A 145 0.10 11.31 9.34
N ARG A 146 -1.02 10.84 8.81
CA ARG A 146 -1.77 11.57 7.78
C ARG A 146 -2.40 12.85 8.33
N ASP A 147 -2.97 12.79 9.52
CA ASP A 147 -3.58 13.96 10.17
C ASP A 147 -2.51 14.99 10.55
N ALA A 148 -1.32 14.54 10.95
CA ALA A 148 -0.16 15.41 11.16
C ALA A 148 0.25 16.17 9.88
N LEU A 149 0.22 15.52 8.71
CA LEU A 149 0.45 16.20 7.43
C LEU A 149 -0.63 17.23 7.12
N HIS A 150 -1.90 16.91 7.38
CA HIS A 150 -2.98 17.88 7.21
C HIS A 150 -2.82 19.10 8.11
N HIS A 151 -2.50 18.90 9.40
CA HIS A 151 -2.23 19.99 10.33
C HIS A 151 -1.06 20.87 9.86
N ARG A 152 0.04 20.27 9.41
CA ARG A 152 1.19 21.02 8.89
C ARG A 152 0.86 21.81 7.64
N ALA A 153 0.08 21.24 6.72
CA ALA A 153 -0.37 21.94 5.52
C ALA A 153 -1.20 23.18 5.86
N LEU A 154 -2.09 23.11 6.86
CA LEU A 154 -2.86 24.26 7.34
C LEU A 154 -2.00 25.38 7.93
N GLN A 155 -0.80 25.04 8.40
CA GLN A 155 0.18 25.98 8.94
C GLN A 155 1.27 26.36 7.92
N GLU A 156 1.12 25.97 6.65
CA GLU A 156 2.11 26.14 5.58
C GLU A 156 3.52 25.60 5.96
N GLN A 157 3.57 24.59 6.82
CA GLN A 157 4.81 23.96 7.25
C GLN A 157 5.17 22.77 6.36
N PRO A 158 6.49 22.49 6.19
CA PRO A 158 6.91 21.34 5.40
C PRO A 158 6.51 20.01 6.07
N GLY A 159 6.37 18.95 5.27
CA GLY A 159 5.96 17.61 5.70
C GLY A 159 7.02 16.79 6.46
N HIS A 160 8.14 17.41 6.85
CA HIS A 160 9.18 16.78 7.65
C HIS A 160 9.25 17.39 9.06
N VAL A 161 9.63 16.58 10.03
CA VAL A 161 9.67 16.89 11.48
C VAL A 161 11.04 16.54 12.07
N GLU A 162 11.22 16.77 13.37
CA GLU A 162 12.41 16.33 14.08
C GLU A 162 12.52 14.79 14.07
N PRO A 163 13.74 14.22 14.07
CA PRO A 163 13.95 12.78 13.99
C PRO A 163 13.37 11.96 15.15
N GLU A 164 13.01 12.57 16.27
CA GLU A 164 12.43 11.90 17.44
C GLU A 164 10.90 11.88 17.41
N ALA A 165 10.28 12.65 16.52
CA ALA A 165 8.83 12.73 16.41
C ALA A 165 8.22 11.38 15.98
N TYR A 166 7.02 11.08 16.51
CA TYR A 166 6.22 9.88 16.18
C TYR A 166 6.99 8.56 16.34
N ALA A 167 7.87 8.46 17.35
CA ALA A 167 8.73 7.30 17.55
C ALA A 167 7.93 5.99 17.69
N ALA A 168 6.77 6.01 18.35
CA ALA A 168 5.93 4.84 18.56
C ALA A 168 5.27 4.36 17.25
N GLU A 169 4.70 5.28 16.47
CA GLU A 169 4.10 4.99 15.16
C GLU A 169 5.17 4.45 14.21
N ARG A 170 6.33 5.11 14.16
CA ARG A 170 7.45 4.68 13.31
C ARG A 170 7.93 3.29 13.68
N GLN A 171 8.09 2.99 14.96
CA GLN A 171 8.51 1.67 15.41
C GLN A 171 7.49 0.60 15.01
N THR A 172 6.19 0.90 15.14
CA THR A 172 5.11 0.00 14.68
C THR A 172 5.27 -0.32 13.19
N VAL A 173 5.41 0.72 12.35
CA VAL A 173 5.54 0.56 10.90
C VAL A 173 6.82 -0.19 10.53
N LEU A 174 7.95 0.10 11.19
CA LEU A 174 9.23 -0.57 10.96
C LEU A 174 9.17 -2.06 11.34
N SER A 175 8.51 -2.39 12.45
CA SER A 175 8.30 -3.78 12.87
C SER A 175 7.43 -4.55 11.86
N SER A 176 6.34 -3.95 11.37
CA SER A 176 5.52 -4.56 10.31
C SER A 176 6.28 -4.66 8.98
N TRP A 177 7.08 -3.66 8.62
CA TRP A 177 7.94 -3.71 7.43
C TRP A 177 8.91 -4.89 7.51
N GLN A 178 9.58 -5.04 8.65
CA GLN A 178 10.47 -6.16 8.93
C GLN A 178 9.73 -7.50 8.78
N ARG A 179 8.55 -7.62 9.40
CA ARG A 179 7.74 -8.83 9.34
C ARG A 179 7.34 -9.19 7.91
N TRP A 180 6.79 -8.25 7.13
CA TRP A 180 6.11 -8.58 5.88
C TRP A 180 6.98 -8.46 4.64
N LEU A 181 8.03 -7.64 4.65
CA LEU A 181 8.83 -7.33 3.46
C LEU A 181 10.33 -7.68 3.59
N ILE A 182 10.79 -8.00 4.80
CA ILE A 182 12.18 -8.46 5.03
C ILE A 182 12.23 -9.95 5.41
N THR A 183 11.43 -10.39 6.37
CA THR A 183 11.39 -11.80 6.77
C THR A 183 10.89 -12.66 5.59
N PRO A 184 11.61 -13.73 5.21
CA PRO A 184 11.23 -14.59 4.10
C PRO A 184 9.78 -15.05 4.16
N ALA A 185 9.07 -14.95 3.03
CA ALA A 185 7.65 -15.27 2.96
C ALA A 185 7.32 -16.72 3.38
N SER A 186 8.28 -17.64 3.22
CA SER A 186 8.21 -19.04 3.64
C SER A 186 8.09 -19.26 5.15
N ILE A 187 8.45 -18.27 5.97
CA ILE A 187 8.38 -18.33 7.44
C ILE A 187 7.06 -17.72 7.97
N LEU A 188 6.33 -17.00 7.13
CA LEU A 188 5.09 -16.29 7.48
C LEU A 188 3.82 -17.10 7.16
N ALA A 189 3.96 -18.35 6.73
CA ALA A 189 2.88 -19.25 6.35
C ALA A 189 2.23 -19.92 7.57
#